data_AF-Q28374-F1
#
_entry.id   AF-Q28374-F1
#
_cell.length_a   1.000
_cell.length_b   1.000
_cell.length_c   1.000
_cell.angle_alpha   90.00
_cell.angle_beta   90.00
_cell.angle_gamma   90.00
#
_symmetry.space_group_name_H-M   'P 1'
#
loop_
_entity.id
_entity.type
_entity.pdbx_description
1 polymer ?
#
loop_
_entity_poly.entity_id
_entity_poly.type
_entity_poly.pdbx_seq_one_letter_code
_entity_poly.pdbx_strand_id
1 'polypeptide(L)'
;MHSSALLCYLVFLAGVGASRDRGTQSENSCTHFPTSLPHMLHELRAAFSRVKTFFQMKDQLDNMLLNGSLLEDFKGYLGCQALSEMIQFYLEEVMPQAENHGPDIKEHVNSLGEKLKTLRVRLRRCHRFLPCENKSKAVEQVKSAFSKLQEKGVYKAMSEFDIFINYIEAYMTTKMKN
;
A
#
# COMPACT_ATOMS: atom_id res chain seq x y z
N MET A 1 -12.31 71.17 -0.34
CA MET A 1 -12.06 69.98 -1.18
C MET A 1 -11.88 68.80 -0.26
N HIS A 2 -12.96 68.05 -0.06
CA HIS A 2 -13.09 66.98 0.91
C HIS A 2 -12.26 65.74 0.54
N SER A 3 -11.50 65.27 1.52
CA SER A 3 -11.41 63.86 1.90
C SER A 3 -11.36 62.84 0.76
N SER A 4 -10.25 62.78 0.01
CA SER A 4 -9.94 61.65 -0.88
C SER A 4 -8.72 60.83 -0.43
N ALA A 5 -7.89 61.35 0.49
CA ALA A 5 -6.71 60.62 0.93
C ALA A 5 -7.01 59.51 1.96
N LEU A 6 -8.05 59.68 2.79
CA LEU A 6 -8.40 58.72 3.84
C LEU A 6 -9.09 57.46 3.31
N LEU A 7 -9.68 57.53 2.10
CA LEU A 7 -10.35 56.38 1.50
C LEU A 7 -9.37 55.35 0.92
N CYS A 8 -8.15 55.74 0.52
CA CYS A 8 -7.16 54.81 0.00
C CYS A 8 -6.56 53.88 1.08
N TYR A 9 -6.52 54.30 2.34
CA TYR A 9 -5.94 53.49 3.42
C TYR A 9 -6.90 52.41 3.97
N LEU A 10 -8.21 52.60 3.82
CA LEU A 10 -9.19 51.66 4.38
C LEU A 10 -9.51 50.48 3.46
N VAL A 11 -9.15 50.53 2.18
CA VAL A 11 -9.43 49.43 1.23
C VAL A 11 -8.41 48.29 1.32
N PHE A 12 -7.19 48.54 1.82
CA PHE A 12 -6.15 47.50 1.87
C PHE A 12 -6.28 46.48 3.01
N LEU A 13 -7.20 46.68 3.97
CA LEU A 13 -7.34 45.76 5.11
C LEU A 13 -8.53 44.78 5.02
N ALA A 14 -9.33 44.83 3.96
CA ALA A 14 -10.49 43.94 3.80
C ALA A 14 -10.24 42.71 2.90
N GLY A 15 -8.97 42.37 2.66
CA GLY A 15 -8.55 41.27 1.79
C GLY A 15 -8.15 39.99 2.51
N VAL A 16 -8.46 39.81 3.80
CA VAL A 16 -8.37 38.48 4.43
C VAL A 16 -9.66 37.74 4.08
N GLY A 17 -9.78 37.41 2.80
CA GLY A 17 -10.60 36.29 2.38
C GLY A 17 -10.00 35.07 3.06
N ALA A 18 -10.54 34.73 4.22
CA ALA A 18 -10.43 33.38 4.74
C ALA A 18 -11.05 32.49 3.67
N SER A 19 -10.21 32.05 2.72
CA SER A 19 -10.39 30.77 2.09
C SER A 19 -10.53 29.81 3.26
N ARG A 20 -11.78 29.53 3.65
CA ARG A 20 -12.15 28.27 4.26
C ARG A 20 -11.78 27.24 3.22
N ASP A 21 -10.50 26.91 3.29
CA ASP A 21 -9.85 25.84 2.61
C ASP A 21 -10.76 24.63 2.70
N ARG A 22 -10.80 23.86 1.62
CA ARG A 22 -11.63 22.67 1.44
C ARG A 22 -11.14 21.54 2.37
N GLY A 23 -11.11 21.79 3.68
CA GLY A 23 -10.67 20.87 4.72
C GLY A 23 -11.66 19.73 4.99
N THR A 24 -12.85 19.73 4.37
CA THR A 24 -13.84 18.66 4.57
C THR A 24 -13.53 17.35 3.84
N GLN A 25 -12.46 17.27 3.04
CA GLN A 25 -12.10 16.03 2.35
C GLN A 25 -11.11 15.13 3.13
N SER A 26 -10.55 15.61 4.25
CA SER A 26 -9.51 14.91 5.01
C SER A 26 -10.05 14.05 6.16
N GLU A 27 -10.95 14.61 6.99
CA GLU A 27 -11.43 13.92 8.21
C GLU A 27 -12.33 12.70 7.93
N ASN A 28 -12.95 12.64 6.75
CA ASN A 28 -13.82 11.52 6.34
C ASN A 28 -13.12 10.45 5.50
N SER A 29 -11.79 10.49 5.34
CA SER A 29 -11.10 9.56 4.44
C SER A 29 -11.08 8.09 4.93
N CYS A 30 -11.23 7.88 6.24
CA CYS A 30 -11.21 6.55 6.87
C CYS A 30 -12.58 6.00 7.23
N THR A 31 -13.60 6.85 7.35
CA THR A 31 -14.97 6.41 7.64
C THR A 31 -15.51 5.48 6.54
N HIS A 32 -15.14 5.75 5.28
CA HIS A 32 -15.52 4.93 4.12
C HIS A 32 -14.49 3.85 3.77
N PHE A 33 -13.36 3.77 4.49
CA PHE A 33 -12.31 2.83 4.17
C PHE A 33 -12.79 1.36 4.24
N PRO A 34 -13.52 0.92 5.28
CA PRO A 34 -14.09 -0.43 5.34
C PRO A 34 -14.98 -0.77 4.14
N THR A 35 -15.79 0.18 3.66
CA THR A 35 -16.64 -0.01 2.48
C THR A 35 -15.84 -0.12 1.19
N SER A 36 -14.74 0.64 1.08
CA SER A 36 -13.89 0.63 -0.13
C SER A 36 -12.90 -0.53 -0.20
N LEU A 37 -12.55 -1.15 0.93
CA LEU A 37 -11.50 -2.16 1.00
C LEU A 37 -11.79 -3.39 0.13
N PRO A 38 -12.97 -4.03 0.16
CA PRO A 38 -13.25 -5.20 -0.68
C PRO A 38 -13.06 -4.90 -2.17
N HIS A 39 -13.45 -3.70 -2.62
CA HIS A 39 -13.26 -3.26 -4.00
C HIS A 39 -11.78 -3.11 -4.34
N MET A 40 -10.98 -2.46 -3.49
CA MET A 40 -9.53 -2.33 -3.71
C MET A 40 -8.82 -3.69 -3.75
N LEU A 41 -9.21 -4.64 -2.88
CA LEU A 41 -8.67 -6.00 -2.90
C LEU A 41 -9.07 -6.76 -4.17
N HIS A 42 -10.30 -6.57 -4.64
CA HIS A 42 -10.76 -7.12 -5.91
C HIS A 42 -9.95 -6.57 -7.09
N GLU A 43 -9.75 -5.26 -7.18
CA GLU A 43 -8.92 -4.64 -8.23
C GLU A 43 -7.47 -5.13 -8.17
N LEU A 44 -6.92 -5.30 -6.96
CA LEU A 44 -5.57 -5.81 -6.77
C LEU A 44 -5.43 -7.26 -7.28
N ARG A 45 -6.43 -8.12 -7.00
CA ARG A 45 -6.50 -9.50 -7.52
C ARG A 45 -6.65 -9.53 -9.03
N ALA A 46 -7.49 -8.67 -9.59
CA ALA A 46 -7.70 -8.58 -11.04
C ALA A 46 -6.45 -8.06 -11.78
N ALA A 47 -5.68 -7.17 -11.16
CA ALA A 47 -4.38 -6.76 -11.70
C ALA A 47 -3.36 -7.92 -11.61
N PHE A 48 -3.31 -8.63 -10.48
CA PHE A 48 -2.38 -9.74 -10.29
C PHE A 48 -2.66 -10.91 -11.25
N SER A 49 -3.92 -11.21 -11.54
CA SER A 49 -4.29 -12.32 -12.42
C SER A 49 -3.69 -12.21 -13.83
N ARG A 50 -3.32 -10.99 -14.27
CA ARG A 50 -2.66 -10.75 -15.57
C ARG A 50 -1.20 -11.21 -15.62
N VAL A 51 -0.54 -11.29 -14.46
CA VAL A 51 0.87 -11.72 -14.35
C VAL A 51 1.04 -13.05 -13.63
N LYS A 52 -0.01 -13.51 -12.93
CA LYS A 52 0.00 -14.71 -12.09
C LYS A 52 0.61 -15.92 -12.78
N THR A 53 0.07 -16.29 -13.95
CA THR A 53 0.52 -17.48 -14.70
C THR A 53 1.99 -17.37 -15.08
N PHE A 54 2.45 -16.20 -15.51
CA PHE A 54 3.85 -15.99 -15.90
C PHE A 54 4.82 -16.26 -14.75
N PHE A 55 4.56 -15.69 -13.56
CA PHE A 55 5.43 -15.87 -12.41
C PHE A 55 5.31 -17.26 -11.79
N GLN A 56 4.10 -17.83 -11.72
CA GLN A 56 3.88 -19.18 -11.17
C GLN A 56 4.50 -20.28 -12.04
N MET A 57 4.53 -20.14 -13.37
CA MET A 57 5.20 -21.11 -14.25
C MET A 57 6.73 -21.06 -14.15
N LYS A 58 7.29 -19.94 -13.69
CA LYS A 58 8.75 -19.74 -13.54
C LYS A 58 9.23 -19.98 -12.12
N ASP A 59 8.33 -20.10 -11.15
CA ASP A 59 8.67 -20.49 -9.79
C ASP A 59 9.07 -21.98 -9.77
N GLN A 60 10.33 -22.23 -9.45
CA GLN A 60 10.93 -23.57 -9.36
C GLN A 60 11.16 -24.00 -7.91
N LEU A 61 10.66 -23.24 -6.94
CA LEU A 61 10.92 -23.44 -5.53
C LEU A 61 9.66 -23.94 -4.81
N ASP A 62 9.74 -25.14 -4.23
CA ASP A 62 8.63 -25.74 -3.49
C ASP A 62 8.44 -25.14 -2.09
N ASN A 63 9.43 -24.39 -1.59
CA ASN A 63 9.33 -23.74 -0.29
C ASN A 63 8.52 -22.45 -0.35
N MET A 64 7.79 -22.17 0.74
CA MET A 64 7.09 -20.90 0.90
C MET A 64 8.08 -19.79 1.27
N LEU A 65 8.00 -18.65 0.59
CA LEU A 65 8.73 -17.44 0.99
C LEU A 65 7.94 -16.70 2.08
N LEU A 66 6.64 -16.53 1.87
CA LEU A 66 5.68 -15.99 2.82
C LEU A 66 5.22 -17.12 3.76
N ASN A 67 6.02 -17.32 4.81
CA ASN A 67 5.89 -18.46 5.72
C ASN A 67 4.90 -18.22 6.88
N GLY A 68 4.74 -19.25 7.73
CA GLY A 68 3.88 -19.18 8.92
C GLY A 68 4.27 -18.10 9.92
N SER A 69 5.56 -17.79 10.09
CA SER A 69 5.96 -16.70 11.02
C SER A 69 5.47 -15.33 10.56
N LEU A 70 5.44 -15.07 9.24
CA LEU A 70 4.87 -13.83 8.72
C LEU A 70 3.37 -13.77 9.00
N LEU A 71 2.65 -14.88 8.76
CA LEU A 71 1.22 -14.95 9.05
C LEU A 71 0.90 -14.69 10.53
N GLU A 72 1.71 -15.20 11.46
CA GLU A 72 1.53 -14.95 12.89
C GLU A 72 1.78 -13.47 13.25
N ASP A 73 2.77 -12.82 12.65
CA ASP A 73 2.96 -11.36 12.81
C ASP A 73 1.75 -10.58 12.29
N PHE A 74 1.17 -10.98 11.15
CA PHE A 74 -0.05 -10.40 10.60
C PHE A 74 -1.25 -10.54 11.54
N LYS A 75 -1.41 -11.68 12.22
CA LYS A 75 -2.51 -11.89 13.19
C LYS A 75 -2.28 -11.17 14.52
N GLY A 76 -1.02 -10.92 14.86
CA GLY A 76 -0.60 -10.36 16.14
C GLY A 76 -0.64 -8.82 16.21
N TYR A 77 0.01 -8.30 17.25
CA TYR A 77 0.14 -6.86 17.47
C TYR A 77 1.03 -6.17 16.42
N LEU A 78 1.92 -6.92 15.75
CA LEU A 78 2.78 -6.43 14.69
C LEU A 78 2.09 -6.30 13.32
N GLY A 79 0.81 -6.68 13.19
CA GLY A 79 0.17 -6.81 11.89
C GLY A 79 0.19 -5.55 11.03
N CYS A 80 0.05 -4.36 11.63
CA CYS A 80 0.21 -3.09 10.91
C CYS A 80 1.62 -2.94 10.35
N GLN A 81 2.64 -3.20 11.18
CA GLN A 81 4.04 -3.02 10.77
C GLN A 81 4.41 -4.04 9.70
N ALA A 82 4.07 -5.32 9.90
CA ALA A 82 4.30 -6.37 8.93
C ALA A 82 3.64 -6.05 7.58
N LEU A 83 2.40 -5.56 7.59
CA LEU A 83 1.70 -5.07 6.39
C LEU A 83 2.45 -3.92 5.72
N SER A 84 2.81 -2.89 6.47
CA SER A 84 3.50 -1.70 5.94
C SER A 84 4.84 -2.06 5.30
N GLU A 85 5.65 -2.88 5.98
CA GLU A 85 6.98 -3.29 5.51
C GLU A 85 6.90 -4.22 4.31
N MET A 86 5.92 -5.14 4.25
CA MET A 86 5.72 -6.01 3.10
C MET A 86 5.21 -5.25 1.88
N ILE A 87 4.29 -4.31 2.04
CA ILE A 87 3.86 -3.44 0.93
C ILE A 87 5.07 -2.68 0.38
N GLN A 88 5.92 -2.11 1.25
CA GLN A 88 7.12 -1.40 0.84
C GLN A 88 8.08 -2.33 0.10
N PHE A 89 8.34 -3.52 0.64
CA PHE A 89 9.19 -4.54 0.03
C PHE A 89 8.75 -4.89 -1.40
N TYR A 90 7.46 -5.14 -1.61
CA TYR A 90 6.96 -5.43 -2.95
C TYR A 90 7.14 -4.25 -3.92
N LEU A 91 6.85 -3.03 -3.47
CA LEU A 91 6.92 -1.83 -4.33
C LEU A 91 8.35 -1.38 -4.64
N GLU A 92 9.30 -1.58 -3.74
CA GLU A 92 10.65 -1.03 -3.83
C GLU A 92 11.71 -2.07 -4.21
N GLU A 93 11.48 -3.35 -3.93
CA GLU A 93 12.48 -4.41 -4.14
C GLU A 93 12.00 -5.46 -5.16
N VAL A 94 10.76 -5.96 -5.04
CA VAL A 94 10.27 -7.08 -5.88
C VAL A 94 9.81 -6.61 -7.26
N MET A 95 8.82 -5.71 -7.31
CA MET A 95 8.21 -5.28 -8.56
C MET A 95 9.20 -4.60 -9.53
N PRO A 96 10.11 -3.72 -9.08
CA PRO A 96 11.10 -3.13 -9.98
C PRO A 96 11.99 -4.15 -10.70
N GLN A 97 12.29 -5.29 -10.05
CA GLN A 97 13.02 -6.39 -10.68
C GLN A 97 12.13 -7.22 -11.60
N ALA A 98 10.87 -7.45 -11.21
CA ALA A 98 9.87 -8.17 -11.99
C ALA A 98 9.53 -7.48 -13.32
N GLU A 99 9.67 -6.16 -13.41
CA GLU A 99 9.48 -5.38 -14.63
C GLU A 99 10.49 -5.69 -15.75
N ASN A 100 11.61 -6.36 -15.44
CA ASN A 100 12.67 -6.62 -16.43
C ASN A 100 12.36 -7.76 -17.42
N HIS A 101 11.22 -8.45 -17.28
CA HIS A 101 10.89 -9.63 -18.08
C HIS A 101 10.19 -9.34 -19.42
N GLY A 102 10.11 -8.07 -19.85
CA GLY A 102 9.57 -7.65 -21.14
C GLY A 102 8.49 -6.56 -21.03
N PRO A 103 8.14 -5.89 -22.14
CA PRO A 103 7.25 -4.74 -22.12
C PRO A 103 5.83 -5.06 -21.61
N ASP A 104 5.28 -6.22 -21.97
CA ASP A 104 3.94 -6.66 -21.54
C ASP A 104 3.88 -6.95 -20.03
N ILE A 105 4.85 -7.72 -19.52
CA ILE A 105 4.99 -7.98 -18.08
C ILE A 105 5.20 -6.67 -17.32
N LYS A 106 6.05 -5.78 -17.84
CA LYS A 106 6.28 -4.46 -17.24
C LYS A 106 5.01 -3.65 -17.12
N GLU A 107 4.17 -3.58 -18.16
CA GLU A 107 2.91 -2.86 -18.11
C GLU A 107 1.99 -3.42 -17.02
N HIS A 108 1.83 -4.75 -16.96
CA HIS A 108 0.94 -5.38 -15.99
C HIS A 108 1.47 -5.31 -14.55
N VAL A 109 2.78 -5.44 -14.34
CA VAL A 109 3.42 -5.25 -13.03
C VAL A 109 3.27 -3.79 -12.57
N ASN A 110 3.44 -2.81 -13.46
CA ASN A 110 3.21 -1.40 -13.12
C ASN A 110 1.76 -1.14 -12.69
N SER A 111 0.80 -1.67 -13.45
CA SER A 111 -0.63 -1.57 -13.10
C SER A 111 -0.93 -2.19 -11.73
N LEU A 112 -0.34 -3.35 -11.42
CA LEU A 112 -0.43 -4.00 -10.12
C LEU A 112 0.17 -3.12 -9.01
N GLY A 113 1.36 -2.57 -9.24
CA GLY A 113 2.05 -1.66 -8.32
C GLY A 113 1.23 -0.41 -8.00
N GLU A 114 0.54 0.18 -8.98
CA GLU A 114 -0.33 1.34 -8.75
C GLU A 114 -1.55 1.02 -7.87
N LYS A 115 -2.14 -0.18 -8.01
CA LYS A 115 -3.21 -0.64 -7.11
C LYS A 115 -2.69 -0.85 -5.70
N LEU A 116 -1.51 -1.45 -5.55
CA LEU A 116 -0.86 -1.63 -4.25
C LEU A 116 -0.47 -0.29 -3.59
N LYS A 117 0.04 0.68 -4.36
CA LYS A 117 0.32 2.06 -3.91
C LYS A 117 -0.95 2.76 -3.44
N THR A 118 -2.06 2.60 -4.17
CA THR A 118 -3.36 3.16 -3.80
C THR A 118 -3.81 2.62 -2.45
N LEU A 119 -3.74 1.30 -2.26
CA LEU A 119 -4.04 0.65 -0.98
C LEU A 119 -3.12 1.18 0.14
N ARG A 120 -1.80 1.28 -0.10
CA ARG A 120 -0.82 1.83 0.85
C ARG A 120 -1.21 3.24 1.31
N VAL A 121 -1.56 4.12 0.37
CA VAL A 121 -1.95 5.50 0.68
C VAL A 121 -3.19 5.54 1.56
N ARG A 122 -4.19 4.69 1.27
CA ARG A 122 -5.41 4.60 2.08
C ARG A 122 -5.12 4.09 3.49
N LEU A 123 -4.31 3.05 3.63
CA LEU A 123 -3.89 2.52 4.94
C LEU A 123 -3.16 3.57 5.79
N ARG A 124 -2.21 4.31 5.19
CA ARG A 124 -1.45 5.37 5.90
C ARG A 124 -2.34 6.52 6.36
N ARG A 125 -3.35 6.90 5.59
CA ARG A 125 -4.34 7.91 6.02
C ARG A 125 -5.12 7.45 7.25
N CYS A 126 -5.27 6.14 7.44
CA CYS A 126 -5.97 5.52 8.56
C CYS A 126 -5.05 5.02 9.67
N HIS A 127 -3.80 5.51 9.76
CA HIS A 127 -2.83 5.11 10.79
C HIS A 127 -3.36 5.25 12.22
N ARG A 128 -4.28 6.20 12.50
CA ARG A 128 -4.91 6.34 13.81
C ARG A 128 -5.65 5.07 14.25
N PHE A 129 -6.22 4.33 13.29
CA PHE A 129 -6.93 3.06 13.52
C PHE A 129 -6.03 1.83 13.32
N LEU A 130 -4.79 2.05 12.87
CA LEU A 130 -3.80 1.02 12.55
C LEU A 130 -2.46 1.46 13.15
N PRO A 131 -2.29 1.41 14.49
CA PRO A 131 -1.00 1.71 15.09
C PRO A 131 0.02 0.67 14.63
N CYS A 132 1.12 1.15 14.04
CA CYS A 132 2.26 0.35 13.65
C CYS A 132 3.33 0.42 14.75
N GLU A 133 4.02 -0.69 14.94
CA GLU A 133 4.94 -0.95 16.05
C GLU A 133 6.39 -1.09 15.53
N ASN A 134 7.26 -1.71 16.33
CA ASN A 134 8.62 -2.07 15.94
C ASN A 134 8.66 -3.02 14.73
N LYS A 135 9.78 -2.99 14.00
CA LYS A 135 10.06 -3.83 12.82
C LYS A 135 9.72 -5.30 13.04
N SER A 136 9.14 -5.93 12.03
CA SER A 136 8.82 -7.36 12.06
C SER A 136 10.06 -8.20 11.75
N LYS A 137 10.45 -9.08 12.69
CA LYS A 137 11.51 -10.06 12.46
C LYS A 137 11.14 -11.04 11.33
N ALA A 138 9.85 -11.38 11.20
CA ALA A 138 9.40 -12.25 10.10
C ALA A 138 9.58 -11.57 8.74
N VAL A 139 9.30 -10.26 8.62
CA VAL A 139 9.56 -9.51 7.38
C VAL A 139 11.06 -9.44 7.08
N GLU A 140 11.91 -9.24 8.09
CA GLU A 140 13.37 -9.29 7.89
C GLU A 140 13.84 -10.66 7.38
N GLN A 141 13.27 -11.76 7.88
CA GLN A 141 13.56 -13.11 7.40
C GLN A 141 13.13 -13.31 5.94
N VAL A 142 11.95 -12.80 5.56
CA VAL A 142 11.46 -12.84 4.17
C VAL A 142 12.41 -12.08 3.24
N LYS A 143 12.80 -10.86 3.61
CA LYS A 143 13.77 -10.06 2.84
C LYS A 143 15.11 -10.77 2.71
N SER A 144 15.63 -11.33 3.80
CA SER A 144 16.88 -12.10 3.80
C SER A 144 16.81 -13.32 2.87
N ALA A 145 15.71 -14.06 2.93
CA ALA A 145 15.48 -15.22 2.07
C ALA A 145 15.38 -14.81 0.59
N PHE A 146 14.62 -13.76 0.30
CA PHE A 146 14.52 -13.19 -1.05
C PHE A 146 15.89 -12.80 -1.62
N SER A 147 16.71 -12.04 -0.86
CA SER A 147 18.03 -11.63 -1.33
C SER A 147 18.95 -12.83 -1.60
N LYS A 148 18.86 -13.90 -0.81
CA LYS A 148 19.65 -15.13 -1.02
C LYS A 148 19.24 -15.89 -2.28
N LEU A 149 17.97 -15.79 -2.68
CA LEU A 149 17.45 -16.44 -3.90
C LEU A 149 17.80 -15.69 -5.20
N GLN A 150 18.29 -14.45 -5.10
CA GLN A 150 18.66 -13.63 -6.26
C GLN A 150 17.49 -13.53 -7.26
N GLU A 151 17.71 -13.77 -8.56
CA GLU A 151 16.65 -13.71 -9.58
C GLU A 151 15.48 -14.67 -9.27
N LYS A 152 15.76 -15.86 -8.71
CA LYS A 152 14.70 -16.80 -8.31
C LYS A 152 13.78 -16.23 -7.24
N GLY A 153 14.29 -15.30 -6.42
CA GLY A 153 13.51 -14.59 -5.41
C GLY A 153 12.37 -13.77 -6.02
N VAL A 154 12.57 -13.20 -7.21
CA VAL A 154 11.55 -12.39 -7.89
C VAL A 154 10.37 -13.28 -8.33
N TYR A 155 10.66 -14.39 -9.00
CA TYR A 155 9.61 -15.34 -9.40
C TYR A 155 8.86 -15.88 -8.20
N LYS A 156 9.58 -16.22 -7.12
CA LYS A 156 9.02 -16.72 -5.86
C LYS A 156 8.13 -15.70 -5.14
N ALA A 157 8.58 -14.46 -5.02
CA ALA A 157 7.81 -13.41 -4.35
C ALA A 157 6.56 -13.02 -5.16
N MET A 158 6.68 -12.97 -6.48
CA MET A 158 5.55 -12.67 -7.36
C MET A 158 4.57 -13.84 -7.49
N SER A 159 5.04 -15.10 -7.46
CA SER A 159 4.16 -16.29 -7.51
C SER A 159 3.28 -16.40 -6.27
N GLU A 160 3.75 -15.91 -5.11
CA GLU A 160 3.05 -15.88 -3.82
C GLU A 160 2.32 -14.56 -3.54
N PHE A 161 2.18 -13.67 -4.53
CA PHE A 161 1.51 -12.39 -4.30
C PHE A 161 0.02 -12.55 -3.93
N ASP A 162 -0.66 -13.61 -4.37
CA ASP A 162 -2.02 -13.91 -3.93
C ASP A 162 -2.10 -14.30 -2.44
N ILE A 163 -1.10 -15.02 -1.92
CA ILE A 163 -0.95 -15.29 -0.48
C ILE A 163 -0.82 -13.96 0.27
N PHE A 164 0.01 -13.04 -0.24
CA PHE A 164 0.13 -11.72 0.37
C PHE A 164 -1.21 -10.96 0.39
N ILE A 165 -1.97 -10.94 -0.72
CA ILE A 165 -3.31 -10.33 -0.74
C ILE A 165 -4.22 -10.95 0.33
N ASN A 166 -4.18 -12.28 0.51
CA ASN A 166 -4.98 -12.95 1.53
C ASN A 166 -4.58 -12.55 2.95
N TYR A 167 -3.29 -12.30 3.20
CA TYR A 167 -2.82 -11.80 4.50
C TYR A 167 -3.34 -10.37 4.77
N ILE A 168 -3.33 -9.50 3.75
CA ILE A 168 -3.95 -8.17 3.83
C ILE A 168 -5.43 -8.31 4.20
N GLU A 169 -6.18 -9.13 3.46
CA GLU A 169 -7.62 -9.28 3.67
C GLU A 169 -7.95 -9.82 5.07
N ALA A 170 -7.23 -10.85 5.54
CA ALA A 170 -7.43 -11.43 6.86
C ALA A 170 -7.16 -10.41 7.98
N TYR A 171 -6.03 -9.70 7.91
CA TYR A 171 -5.66 -8.69 8.90
C TYR A 171 -6.69 -7.55 8.93
N MET A 172 -7.02 -7.00 7.76
CA MET A 172 -7.93 -5.86 7.67
C MET A 172 -9.35 -6.22 8.07
N THR A 173 -9.84 -7.39 7.69
CA THR A 173 -11.16 -7.88 8.12
C THR A 173 -11.24 -8.03 9.64
N THR A 174 -10.15 -8.47 10.27
CA THR A 174 -10.08 -8.59 11.73
C THR A 174 -10.09 -7.21 12.40
N LYS A 175 -9.32 -6.24 11.87
CA LYS A 175 -9.25 -4.88 12.41
C LYS A 175 -10.50 -4.03 12.17
N MET A 176 -11.35 -4.41 11.22
CA MET A 176 -12.61 -3.70 10.94
C MET A 176 -13.81 -4.26 11.70
N LYS A 177 -13.70 -5.49 12.24
CA LYS A 177 -14.76 -6.12 13.05
C LYS A 177 -14.67 -5.78 14.54
N ASN A 178 -13.48 -5.39 15.02
CA ASN A 178 -13.19 -5.05 16.40
C ASN A 178 -13.08 -3.53 16.57
#